data_AF-A0A0D7Q5F9-F1
#
_entry.id   AF-A0A0D7Q5F9-F1
#
_cell.length_a   1.000
_cell.length_b   1.000
_cell.length_c   1.000
_cell.angle_alpha   90.00
_cell.angle_beta   90.00
_cell.angle_gamma   90.00
#
_symmetry.space_group_name_H-M   'P 1'
#
loop_
_entity.id
_entity.type
_entity.pdbx_description
1 polymer ?
#
loop_
_entity_poly.entity_id
_entity_poly.type
_entity_poly.pdbx_seq_one_letter_code
_entity_poly.pdbx_strand_id
1 'polypeptide(L)'
;MRTNDVTHLGLMLLAFAAAYLVPFELLLLAYVVLGPAHYFTEISWLHDRSYFLPHRGIAVALIVLAIAAALIDNAAWFGFAMWAALIVCAMLAATKSAVESMLLFMVAIALAAMMYESGSSFAVVGILIPTLVHVSLFTLVFMTLGAYRAGSPVQAMLVVAYLIAVAVILFAPPTAEVRIASFALAAKNYFGNVGPALSRLFGIPGLKLDTRLTSLLAFVYTYHYLNWFIKADVIRWADIPRSRLALVGAASAASTALYFYNYAFGFTFLLALSLTHILLEFPLNSLALRQLGAAMGDGVRGIAGLRTATAAPRPRGASPKAAERRKQP
;
A
#
# COMPACT_ATOMS: atom_id res chain seq x y z
N MET A 1 -7.43 18.73 16.26
CA MET A 1 -7.16 18.04 14.97
C MET A 1 -6.59 19.06 14.01
N ARG A 2 -5.57 18.71 13.22
CA ARG A 2 -5.08 19.59 12.14
C ARG A 2 -6.07 19.55 10.99
N THR A 3 -6.12 20.59 10.15
CA THR A 3 -7.01 20.63 8.96
C THR A 3 -6.82 19.41 8.05
N ASN A 4 -5.58 18.93 7.92
CA ASN A 4 -5.28 17.73 7.14
C ASN A 4 -5.86 16.46 7.76
N ASP A 5 -5.91 16.34 9.09
CA ASP A 5 -6.48 15.16 9.75
C ASP A 5 -8.01 15.10 9.51
N VAL A 6 -8.68 16.26 9.52
CA VAL A 6 -10.12 16.37 9.21
C VAL A 6 -10.39 16.02 7.76
N THR A 7 -9.55 16.52 6.85
CA THR A 7 -9.63 16.20 5.41
C THR A 7 -9.40 14.70 5.17
N HIS A 8 -8.46 14.10 5.90
CA HIS A 8 -8.16 12.68 5.83
C HIS A 8 -9.35 11.82 6.24
N LEU A 9 -9.96 12.14 7.38
CA LEU A 9 -11.17 11.47 7.84
C LEU A 9 -12.34 11.68 6.87
N GLY A 10 -12.56 12.92 6.43
CA GLY A 10 -13.67 13.27 5.53
C GLY A 10 -13.63 12.50 4.21
N LEU A 11 -12.46 12.42 3.58
CA LEU A 11 -12.30 11.67 2.32
C LEU A 11 -12.36 10.15 2.52
N MET A 12 -11.91 9.64 3.67
CA MET A 12 -12.10 8.23 4.03
C MET A 12 -13.59 7.89 4.17
N LEU A 13 -14.34 8.71 4.93
CA LEU A 13 -15.78 8.51 5.12
C LEU A 13 -16.56 8.70 3.82
N LEU A 14 -16.15 9.63 2.96
CA LEU A 14 -16.73 9.80 1.63
C LEU A 14 -16.51 8.54 0.76
N ALA A 15 -15.28 8.03 0.70
CA ALA A 15 -14.96 6.81 -0.05
C ALA A 15 -15.75 5.60 0.49
N PHE A 16 -15.86 5.49 1.82
CA PHE A 16 -16.65 4.46 2.48
C PHE A 16 -18.14 4.56 2.13
N ALA A 17 -18.74 5.75 2.27
CA ALA A 17 -20.14 5.97 1.95
C ALA A 17 -20.43 5.70 0.46
N ALA A 18 -19.59 6.20 -0.44
CA ALA A 18 -19.74 5.98 -1.87
C ALA A 18 -19.64 4.48 -2.23
N ALA A 19 -18.76 3.73 -1.56
CA ALA A 19 -18.65 2.28 -1.75
C ALA A 19 -19.91 1.51 -1.32
N TYR A 20 -20.73 2.07 -0.43
CA TYR A 20 -22.04 1.51 -0.08
C TYR A 20 -23.15 1.86 -1.07
N LEU A 21 -23.04 3.00 -1.75
CA LEU A 21 -24.08 3.51 -2.64
C LEU A 21 -23.93 2.97 -4.08
N VAL A 22 -22.71 3.02 -4.61
CA VAL A 22 -22.42 2.74 -6.03
C VAL A 22 -21.08 1.98 -6.18
N PRO A 23 -20.93 0.77 -5.58
CA PRO A 23 -19.64 0.09 -5.47
C PRO A 23 -18.96 -0.18 -6.82
N PHE A 24 -19.70 -0.62 -7.83
CA PHE A 24 -19.10 -0.98 -9.11
C PHE A 24 -18.68 0.26 -9.91
N GLU A 25 -19.54 1.26 -9.98
CA GLU A 25 -19.29 2.54 -10.65
C GLU A 25 -18.16 3.29 -9.94
N LEU A 26 -18.11 3.25 -8.61
CA LEU A 26 -17.02 3.83 -7.84
C LEU A 26 -15.69 3.13 -8.12
N LEU A 27 -15.66 1.79 -8.20
CA LEU A 27 -14.45 1.06 -8.56
C LEU A 27 -13.96 1.45 -9.95
N LEU A 28 -14.87 1.58 -10.93
CA LEU A 28 -14.52 2.06 -12.27
C LEU A 28 -14.06 3.52 -12.27
N LEU A 29 -14.73 4.41 -11.53
CA LEU A 29 -14.34 5.81 -11.40
C LEU A 29 -12.93 5.93 -10.79
N ALA A 30 -12.67 5.17 -9.72
CA ALA A 30 -11.37 5.12 -9.07
C ALA A 30 -10.31 4.65 -10.07
N TYR A 31 -10.58 3.58 -10.82
CA TYR A 31 -9.62 3.03 -11.77
C TYR A 31 -9.36 3.94 -13.00
N VAL A 32 -10.42 4.52 -13.57
CA VAL A 32 -10.38 5.21 -14.88
C VAL A 32 -10.02 6.69 -14.75
N VAL A 33 -10.42 7.34 -13.65
CA VAL A 33 -10.26 8.79 -13.45
C VAL A 33 -9.24 9.08 -12.37
N LEU A 34 -9.46 8.59 -11.15
CA LEU A 34 -8.54 8.85 -10.03
C LEU A 34 -7.19 8.15 -10.23
N GLY A 35 -7.19 6.96 -10.82
CA GLY A 35 -6.03 6.13 -11.09
C GLY A 35 -4.97 6.88 -11.89
N PRO A 36 -5.21 7.28 -13.15
CA PRO A 36 -4.23 8.01 -13.96
C PRO A 36 -3.71 9.29 -13.28
N ALA A 37 -4.59 10.06 -12.64
CA ALA A 37 -4.20 11.28 -11.94
C ALA A 37 -3.22 10.96 -10.80
N HIS A 38 -3.52 9.92 -10.03
CA HIS A 38 -2.65 9.42 -8.98
C HIS A 38 -1.33 8.86 -9.54
N TYR A 39 -1.39 7.96 -10.52
CA TYR A 39 -0.21 7.31 -11.11
C TYR A 39 0.79 8.33 -11.66
N PHE A 40 0.33 9.31 -12.45
CA PHE A 40 1.24 10.29 -13.04
C PHE A 40 1.80 11.29 -12.02
N THR A 41 1.01 11.73 -11.04
CA THR A 41 1.52 12.60 -9.97
C THR A 41 2.53 11.87 -9.10
N GLU A 42 2.30 10.58 -8.82
CA GLU A 42 3.22 9.77 -8.05
C GLU A 42 4.49 9.39 -8.81
N ILE A 43 4.38 8.97 -10.07
CA ILE A 43 5.56 8.69 -10.89
C ILE A 43 6.44 9.95 -11.02
N SER A 44 5.83 11.14 -11.17
CA SER A 44 6.54 12.41 -11.15
C SER A 44 7.26 12.64 -9.81
N TRP A 45 6.60 12.34 -8.69
CA TRP A 45 7.18 12.50 -7.35
C TRP A 45 8.31 11.50 -7.05
N LEU A 46 8.15 10.25 -7.49
CA LEU A 46 9.16 9.20 -7.41
C LEU A 46 10.38 9.55 -8.26
N HIS A 47 10.18 10.16 -9.43
CA HIS A 47 11.25 10.59 -10.31
C HIS A 47 12.22 11.57 -9.62
N ASP A 48 11.69 12.54 -8.88
CA ASP A 48 12.49 13.52 -8.13
C ASP A 48 13.29 12.86 -6.98
N ARG A 49 12.90 11.65 -6.56
CA ARG A 49 13.58 10.83 -5.55
C ARG A 49 14.38 9.68 -6.14
N SER A 50 14.60 9.70 -7.46
CA SER A 50 15.29 8.62 -8.19
C SER A 50 14.70 7.23 -7.90
N TYR A 51 13.38 7.17 -7.66
CA TYR A 51 12.63 5.94 -7.38
C TYR A 51 13.15 5.13 -6.19
N PHE A 52 13.89 5.76 -5.25
CA PHE A 52 14.55 5.07 -4.13
C PHE A 52 15.48 3.92 -4.58
N LEU A 53 16.02 4.02 -5.80
CA LEU A 53 16.92 3.03 -6.39
C LEU A 53 18.34 3.60 -6.52
N PRO A 54 19.38 2.73 -6.51
CA PRO A 54 20.77 3.17 -6.72
C PRO A 54 20.99 3.84 -8.08
N HIS A 55 20.29 3.38 -9.12
CA HIS A 55 20.42 3.87 -10.49
C HIS A 55 19.05 4.02 -11.16
N ARG A 56 18.83 5.16 -11.84
CA ARG A 56 17.58 5.44 -12.57
C ARG A 56 17.31 4.49 -13.74
N GLY A 57 18.35 3.86 -14.30
CA GLY A 57 18.18 2.85 -15.37
C GLY A 57 17.36 1.64 -14.93
N ILE A 58 17.37 1.30 -13.63
CA ILE A 58 16.57 0.21 -13.08
C ILE A 58 15.08 0.54 -13.16
N ALA A 59 14.70 1.81 -12.97
CA ALA A 59 13.32 2.26 -13.15
C ALA A 59 12.83 2.04 -14.60
N VAL A 60 13.69 2.22 -15.60
CA VAL A 60 13.35 1.91 -17.00
C VAL A 60 13.08 0.42 -17.19
N ALA A 61 13.91 -0.46 -16.60
CA ALA A 61 13.69 -1.90 -16.64
C ALA A 61 12.35 -2.29 -15.97
N LEU A 62 12.00 -1.65 -14.85
CA LEU A 62 10.71 -1.84 -14.17
C LEU A 62 9.52 -1.37 -15.03
N ILE A 63 9.65 -0.25 -15.76
CA ILE A 63 8.63 0.22 -16.70
C ILE A 63 8.44 -0.79 -17.84
N VAL A 64 9.53 -1.26 -18.45
CA VAL A 64 9.48 -2.27 -19.53
C VAL A 64 8.83 -3.56 -19.02
N LEU A 65 9.21 -4.00 -17.82
CA LEU A 65 8.61 -5.17 -17.17
C LEU A 65 7.12 -4.97 -16.91
N ALA A 66 6.69 -3.80 -16.43
CA ALA A 66 5.28 -3.50 -16.19
C ALA A 66 4.44 -3.56 -17.48
N ILE A 67 4.95 -2.97 -18.57
CA ILE A 67 4.28 -2.99 -19.87
C ILE A 67 4.19 -4.43 -20.40
N ALA A 68 5.29 -5.18 -20.33
CA ALA A 68 5.30 -6.59 -20.73
C ALA A 68 4.33 -7.43 -19.86
N ALA A 69 4.32 -7.19 -18.54
CA ALA A 69 3.48 -7.90 -17.58
C ALA A 69 1.98 -7.67 -17.84
N ALA A 70 1.59 -6.48 -18.31
CA ALA A 70 0.21 -6.20 -18.71
C ALA A 70 -0.28 -7.05 -19.89
N LEU A 71 0.64 -7.67 -20.64
CA LEU A 71 0.37 -8.55 -21.78
C LEU A 71 0.57 -10.03 -21.46
N ILE A 72 0.92 -10.39 -20.22
CA ILE A 72 1.09 -11.79 -19.82
C ILE A 72 -0.28 -12.40 -19.50
N ASP A 73 -0.75 -13.30 -20.36
CA ASP A 73 -2.01 -14.03 -20.15
C ASP A 73 -1.90 -15.11 -19.06
N ASN A 74 -0.70 -15.65 -18.83
CA ASN A 74 -0.49 -16.70 -17.84
C ASN A 74 -0.31 -16.11 -16.43
N ALA A 75 -1.30 -16.30 -15.57
CA ALA A 75 -1.32 -15.76 -14.21
C ALA A 75 -0.11 -16.20 -13.35
N ALA A 76 0.43 -17.40 -13.54
CA ALA A 76 1.60 -17.85 -12.78
C ALA A 76 2.87 -17.12 -13.21
N TRP A 77 3.09 -16.93 -14.52
CA TRP A 77 4.20 -16.14 -15.04
C TRP A 77 4.10 -14.66 -14.64
N PHE A 78 2.88 -14.10 -14.71
CA PHE A 78 2.61 -12.75 -14.23
C PHE A 78 2.97 -12.61 -12.75
N GLY A 79 2.50 -13.55 -11.91
CA GLY A 79 2.80 -13.53 -10.49
C GLY A 79 4.26 -13.77 -10.14
N PHE A 80 4.96 -14.61 -10.90
CA PHE A 80 6.41 -14.77 -10.78
C PHE A 80 7.14 -13.46 -11.10
N ALA A 81 6.75 -12.76 -12.17
CA ALA A 81 7.34 -11.47 -12.52
C ALA A 81 7.13 -10.41 -11.43
N MET A 82 5.91 -10.33 -10.87
CA MET A 82 5.60 -9.41 -9.76
C MET A 82 6.40 -9.75 -8.49
N TRP A 83 6.48 -11.03 -8.14
CA TRP A 83 7.26 -11.50 -7.01
C TRP A 83 8.75 -11.18 -7.17
N ALA A 84 9.34 -11.51 -8.32
CA ALA A 84 10.74 -11.25 -8.60
C ALA A 84 11.05 -9.74 -8.56
N ALA A 85 10.19 -8.91 -9.16
CA ALA A 85 10.35 -7.46 -9.13
C ALA A 85 10.32 -6.90 -7.69
N LEU A 86 9.38 -7.37 -6.86
CA LEU A 86 9.28 -6.97 -5.46
C LEU A 86 10.55 -7.35 -4.68
N ILE A 87 11.04 -8.58 -4.83
CA ILE A 87 12.24 -9.07 -4.13
C ILE A 87 13.49 -8.30 -4.56
N VAL A 88 13.68 -8.07 -5.87
CA VAL A 88 14.81 -7.27 -6.37
C VAL A 88 14.76 -5.84 -5.84
N CYS A 89 13.58 -5.20 -5.86
CA CYS A 89 13.41 -3.86 -5.28
C CYS A 89 13.69 -3.85 -3.77
N ALA A 90 13.26 -4.88 -3.03
CA ALA A 90 13.52 -5.00 -1.61
C ALA A 90 15.01 -5.18 -1.31
N MET A 91 15.72 -5.99 -2.08
CA MET A 91 17.17 -6.13 -1.96
C MET A 91 17.88 -4.78 -2.18
N LEU A 92 17.51 -4.05 -3.23
CA LEU A 92 18.16 -2.80 -3.61
C LEU A 92 17.84 -1.62 -2.68
N ALA A 93 16.61 -1.52 -2.19
CA ALA A 93 16.14 -0.34 -1.46
C ALA A 93 16.06 -0.55 0.06
N ALA A 94 15.86 -1.80 0.51
CA ALA A 94 15.54 -2.09 1.90
C ALA A 94 16.63 -2.88 2.63
N THR A 95 17.76 -3.23 2.01
CA THR A 95 18.89 -3.90 2.68
C THR A 95 20.10 -2.96 2.81
N LYS A 96 20.90 -3.13 3.88
CA LYS A 96 22.08 -2.30 4.18
C LYS A 96 23.40 -3.05 4.04
N SER A 97 23.36 -4.38 3.94
CA SER A 97 24.54 -5.23 3.84
C SER A 97 24.29 -6.40 2.90
N ALA A 98 25.37 -6.96 2.35
CA ALA A 98 25.31 -8.16 1.51
C ALA A 98 24.68 -9.35 2.26
N VAL A 99 24.90 -9.45 3.58
CA VAL A 99 24.31 -10.50 4.41
C VAL A 99 22.79 -10.33 4.52
N GLU A 100 22.29 -9.11 4.79
CA GLU A 100 20.84 -8.86 4.80
C GLU A 100 20.21 -9.22 3.45
N SER A 101 20.85 -8.82 2.34
CA SER A 101 20.40 -9.13 0.99
C SER A 101 20.42 -10.62 0.68
N MET A 102 21.46 -11.34 1.12
CA MET A 102 21.58 -12.79 0.93
C MET A 102 20.48 -13.53 1.70
N LEU A 103 20.24 -13.17 2.96
CA LEU A 103 19.20 -13.79 3.78
C LEU A 103 17.81 -13.55 3.19
N LEU A 104 17.53 -12.32 2.75
CA LEU A 104 16.28 -11.99 2.06
C LEU A 104 16.10 -12.85 0.80
N PHE A 105 17.15 -12.99 -0.01
CA PHE A 105 17.12 -13.79 -1.24
C PHE A 105 16.90 -15.29 -0.96
N MET A 106 17.56 -15.83 0.07
CA MET A 106 17.38 -17.23 0.49
C MET A 106 15.94 -17.51 0.92
N VAL A 107 15.35 -16.62 1.74
CA VAL A 107 13.93 -16.72 2.13
C VAL A 107 13.03 -16.59 0.91
N ALA A 108 13.34 -15.65 0.00
CA ALA A 108 12.54 -15.43 -1.20
C ALA A 108 12.55 -16.65 -2.15
N ILE A 109 13.69 -17.32 -2.32
CA ILE A 109 13.80 -18.56 -3.11
C ILE A 109 13.04 -19.69 -2.42
N ALA A 110 13.18 -19.86 -1.11
CA ALA A 110 12.45 -20.90 -0.38
C ALA A 110 10.94 -20.74 -0.53
N LEU A 111 10.43 -19.50 -0.38
CA LEU A 111 9.02 -19.19 -0.60
C LEU A 111 8.62 -19.41 -2.07
N ALA A 112 9.44 -19.00 -3.03
CA ALA A 112 9.18 -19.25 -4.45
C ALA A 112 9.09 -20.74 -4.78
N ALA A 113 9.95 -21.58 -4.18
CA ALA A 113 9.91 -23.03 -4.34
C ALA A 113 8.62 -23.62 -3.74
N MET A 114 8.23 -23.21 -2.52
CA MET A 114 6.95 -23.61 -1.92
C MET A 114 5.75 -23.19 -2.79
N MET A 115 5.80 -21.98 -3.35
CA MET A 115 4.74 -21.47 -4.24
C MET A 115 4.66 -22.26 -5.54
N TYR A 116 5.81 -22.67 -6.11
CA TYR A 116 5.87 -23.50 -7.30
C TYR A 116 5.23 -24.88 -7.05
N GLU A 117 5.60 -25.55 -5.97
CA GLU A 117 5.06 -26.87 -5.58
C GLU A 117 3.54 -26.84 -5.34
N SER A 118 3.01 -25.74 -4.82
CA SER A 118 1.56 -25.57 -4.62
C SER A 118 0.74 -25.38 -5.91
N GLY A 119 1.39 -25.26 -7.08
CA GLY A 119 0.79 -25.19 -8.42
C GLY A 119 0.07 -23.88 -8.77
N SER A 120 -0.40 -23.10 -7.80
CA SER A 120 -1.15 -21.85 -8.09
C SER A 120 -0.83 -20.64 -7.22
N SER A 121 0.08 -20.77 -6.25
CA SER A 121 0.40 -19.64 -5.37
C SER A 121 1.03 -18.46 -6.11
N PHE A 122 1.76 -18.67 -7.20
CA PHE A 122 2.22 -17.55 -8.04
C PHE A 122 1.05 -16.76 -8.63
N ALA A 123 0.01 -17.42 -9.14
CA ALA A 123 -1.17 -16.72 -9.64
C ALA A 123 -1.86 -15.91 -8.54
N VAL A 124 -1.99 -16.48 -7.33
CA VAL A 124 -2.54 -15.79 -6.16
C VAL A 124 -1.73 -14.53 -5.83
N VAL A 125 -0.41 -14.66 -5.75
CA VAL A 125 0.50 -13.53 -5.49
C VAL A 125 0.43 -12.48 -6.59
N GLY A 126 0.41 -12.90 -7.85
CA GLY A 126 0.26 -12.03 -9.01
C GLY A 126 -1.01 -11.20 -8.97
N ILE A 127 -2.13 -11.79 -8.54
CA ILE A 127 -3.39 -11.04 -8.41
C ILE A 127 -3.36 -10.12 -7.19
N LEU A 128 -2.92 -10.63 -6.03
CA LEU A 128 -3.05 -9.90 -4.76
C LEU A 128 -2.02 -8.78 -4.59
N ILE A 129 -0.79 -8.92 -5.10
CA ILE A 129 0.26 -7.88 -5.03
C ILE A 129 -0.24 -6.54 -5.61
N PRO A 130 -0.61 -6.44 -6.90
CA PRO A 130 -1.03 -5.19 -7.51
C PRO A 130 -2.43 -4.74 -7.07
N THR A 131 -3.26 -5.66 -6.56
CA THR A 131 -4.59 -5.34 -6.04
C THR A 131 -4.52 -5.04 -4.55
N LEU A 132 -5.01 -5.92 -3.68
CA LEU A 132 -5.23 -5.65 -2.26
C LEU A 132 -3.94 -5.37 -1.48
N VAL A 133 -2.81 -5.99 -1.81
CA VAL A 133 -1.56 -5.75 -1.09
C VAL A 133 -1.08 -4.33 -1.34
N HIS A 134 -0.99 -3.90 -2.60
CA HIS A 134 -0.60 -2.52 -2.94
C HIS A 134 -1.61 -1.49 -2.45
N VAL A 135 -2.86 -1.58 -2.89
CA VAL A 135 -3.83 -0.50 -2.61
C VAL A 135 -4.29 -0.47 -1.15
N SER A 136 -4.31 -1.60 -0.43
CA SER A 136 -4.80 -1.66 0.96
C SER A 136 -3.69 -1.86 1.97
N LEU A 137 -2.89 -2.94 1.84
CA LEU A 137 -1.88 -3.25 2.85
C LEU A 137 -0.76 -2.21 2.89
N PHE A 138 -0.21 -1.80 1.76
CA PHE A 138 0.82 -0.76 1.73
C PHE A 138 0.27 0.61 2.12
N THR A 139 -0.97 0.94 1.77
CA THR A 139 -1.67 2.13 2.32
C THR A 139 -1.71 2.11 3.84
N LEU A 140 -2.08 0.97 4.44
CA LEU A 140 -2.10 0.80 5.89
C LEU A 140 -0.69 0.94 6.50
N VAL A 141 0.34 0.37 5.86
CA VAL A 141 1.75 0.52 6.28
C VAL A 141 2.16 1.99 6.29
N PHE A 142 1.87 2.74 5.22
CA PHE A 142 2.21 4.16 5.14
C PHE A 142 1.43 5.02 6.13
N MET A 143 0.14 4.71 6.37
CA MET A 143 -0.65 5.41 7.39
C MET A 143 -0.08 5.16 8.79
N THR A 144 0.25 3.90 9.10
CA THR A 144 0.81 3.50 10.40
C THR A 144 2.17 4.14 10.63
N LEU A 145 3.05 4.11 9.62
CA LEU A 145 4.36 4.74 9.70
C LEU A 145 4.26 6.27 9.81
N GLY A 146 3.30 6.88 9.12
CA GLY A 146 2.98 8.30 9.25
C GLY A 146 2.57 8.66 10.68
N ALA A 147 1.63 7.90 11.26
CA ALA A 147 1.17 8.09 12.63
C ALA A 147 2.31 7.91 13.65
N TYR A 148 3.15 6.89 13.47
CA TYR A 148 4.32 6.63 14.32
C TYR A 148 5.30 7.81 14.29
N ARG A 149 5.66 8.29 13.10
CA ARG A 149 6.60 9.42 12.93
C ARG A 149 6.04 10.74 13.46
N ALA A 150 4.75 10.96 13.31
CA ALA A 150 4.10 12.18 13.80
C ALA A 150 3.89 12.18 15.32
N GLY A 151 3.93 11.00 15.97
CA GLY A 151 3.59 10.85 17.39
C GLY A 151 2.16 11.31 17.71
N SER A 152 1.26 11.32 16.71
CA SER A 152 -0.07 11.93 16.82
C SER A 152 -1.15 10.88 17.11
N PRO A 153 -1.90 10.98 18.23
CA PRO A 153 -2.98 10.05 18.52
C PRO A 153 -4.11 10.14 17.48
N VAL A 154 -4.32 11.33 16.88
CA VAL A 154 -5.31 11.52 15.82
C VAL A 154 -4.96 10.71 14.57
N GLN A 155 -3.69 10.66 14.19
CA GLN A 155 -3.25 9.87 13.03
C GLN A 155 -3.34 8.36 13.32
N ALA A 156 -3.12 7.94 14.56
CA ALA A 156 -3.39 6.57 14.98
C ALA A 156 -4.89 6.24 14.91
N MET A 157 -5.77 7.17 15.31
CA MET A 157 -7.23 7.00 15.15
C MET A 157 -7.65 6.88 13.68
N LEU A 158 -6.99 7.57 12.75
CA LEU A 158 -7.24 7.43 11.31
C LEU A 158 -6.89 6.01 10.81
N VAL A 159 -5.81 5.41 11.30
CA VAL A 159 -5.49 3.99 11.02
C VAL A 159 -6.60 3.07 11.52
N VAL A 160 -7.08 3.30 12.74
CA VAL A 160 -8.19 2.51 13.31
C VAL A 160 -9.48 2.71 12.51
N ALA A 161 -9.81 3.94 12.12
CA ALA A 161 -10.98 4.24 11.29
C ALA A 161 -10.93 3.50 9.94
N TYR A 162 -9.76 3.45 9.31
CA TYR A 162 -9.55 2.69 8.07
C TYR A 162 -9.84 1.19 8.26
N LEU A 163 -9.29 0.60 9.33
CA LEU A 163 -9.52 -0.82 9.66
C LEU A 163 -10.99 -1.10 9.99
N ILE A 164 -11.66 -0.20 10.70
CA ILE A 164 -13.09 -0.29 10.98
C ILE A 164 -13.89 -0.24 9.67
N ALA A 165 -13.58 0.67 8.75
CA ALA A 165 -14.26 0.76 7.46
C ALA A 165 -14.12 -0.54 6.65
N VAL A 166 -12.91 -1.12 6.60
CA VAL A 166 -12.67 -2.44 5.98
C VAL A 166 -13.51 -3.53 6.66
N ALA A 167 -13.50 -3.59 8.00
CA ALA A 167 -14.25 -4.59 8.76
C ALA A 167 -15.76 -4.46 8.52
N VAL A 168 -16.29 -3.23 8.54
CA VAL A 168 -17.72 -2.97 8.32
C VAL A 168 -18.14 -3.42 6.92
N ILE A 169 -17.36 -3.15 5.87
CA ILE A 169 -17.66 -3.66 4.52
C ILE A 169 -17.67 -5.20 4.48
N LEU A 170 -16.74 -5.85 5.17
CA LEU A 170 -16.63 -7.31 5.19
C LEU A 170 -17.81 -7.96 5.93
N PHE A 171 -18.19 -7.43 7.09
CA PHE A 171 -19.20 -8.03 7.98
C PHE A 171 -20.63 -7.52 7.75
N ALA A 172 -20.79 -6.33 7.20
CA ALA A 172 -22.06 -5.70 6.88
C ALA A 172 -22.05 -5.14 5.45
N PRO A 173 -21.93 -6.01 4.42
CA PRO A 173 -21.77 -5.56 3.04
C PRO A 173 -22.99 -4.75 2.56
N PRO A 174 -22.81 -3.85 1.59
CA PRO A 174 -23.92 -3.09 1.02
C PRO A 174 -25.00 -4.00 0.43
N THR A 175 -26.25 -3.58 0.54
CA THR A 175 -27.40 -4.29 -0.04
C THR A 175 -27.68 -3.89 -1.49
N ALA A 176 -27.04 -2.83 -1.99
CA ALA A 176 -27.17 -2.39 -3.37
C ALA A 176 -26.73 -3.50 -4.34
N GLU A 177 -27.57 -3.83 -5.31
CA GLU A 177 -27.22 -4.80 -6.34
C GLU A 177 -26.08 -4.27 -7.21
N VAL A 178 -24.98 -5.02 -7.29
CA VAL A 178 -23.91 -4.75 -8.24
C VAL A 178 -24.37 -5.16 -9.64
N ARG A 179 -24.65 -4.18 -10.49
CA ARG A 179 -24.96 -4.40 -11.91
C ARG A 179 -23.73 -4.13 -12.75
N ILE A 180 -22.98 -5.18 -13.05
CA ILE A 180 -21.86 -5.10 -13.98
C ILE A 180 -22.43 -4.93 -15.39
N ALA A 181 -22.19 -3.78 -16.02
CA ALA A 181 -22.59 -3.55 -17.38
C ALA A 181 -21.99 -4.61 -18.33
N SER A 182 -22.77 -5.09 -19.31
CA SER A 182 -22.37 -6.18 -20.20
C SER A 182 -21.10 -5.87 -21.01
N PHE A 183 -20.84 -4.59 -21.31
CA PHE A 183 -19.63 -4.15 -21.99
C PHE A 183 -18.37 -4.21 -21.10
N ALA A 184 -18.52 -4.26 -19.77
CA ALA A 184 -17.42 -4.14 -18.82
C ALA A 184 -16.66 -5.47 -18.56
N LEU A 185 -16.53 -6.31 -19.58
CA LEU A 185 -15.97 -7.66 -19.44
C LEU A 185 -14.50 -7.67 -18.98
N ALA A 186 -13.66 -6.74 -19.46
CA ALA A 186 -12.25 -6.63 -19.08
C ALA A 186 -12.07 -6.40 -17.56
N ALA A 187 -12.75 -5.38 -17.00
CA ALA A 187 -12.81 -5.13 -15.57
C ALA A 187 -13.36 -6.33 -14.77
N LYS A 188 -14.45 -6.94 -15.24
CA LYS A 188 -15.02 -8.14 -14.60
C LYS A 188 -14.00 -9.28 -14.55
N ASN A 189 -13.26 -9.53 -15.62
CA ASN A 189 -12.26 -10.60 -15.67
C ASN A 189 -11.07 -10.30 -14.75
N TYR A 190 -10.56 -9.07 -14.80
CA TYR A 190 -9.40 -8.67 -13.99
C TYR A 190 -9.71 -8.71 -12.49
N PHE A 191 -10.72 -7.95 -12.04
CA PHE A 191 -11.10 -7.91 -10.62
C PHE A 191 -11.79 -9.19 -10.15
N GLY A 192 -12.43 -9.93 -11.08
CA GLY A 192 -13.06 -11.22 -10.84
C GLY A 192 -12.13 -12.26 -10.23
N ASN A 193 -10.84 -12.16 -10.55
CA ASN A 193 -9.81 -13.09 -10.07
C ASN A 193 -9.40 -12.85 -8.61
N VAL A 194 -9.73 -11.69 -8.01
CA VAL A 194 -9.41 -11.39 -6.61
C VAL A 194 -10.12 -12.34 -5.64
N GLY A 195 -11.39 -12.65 -5.89
CA GLY A 195 -12.18 -13.57 -5.04
C GLY A 195 -11.58 -14.97 -4.98
N PRO A 196 -11.35 -15.63 -6.13
CA PRO A 196 -10.65 -16.91 -6.19
C PRO A 196 -9.24 -16.88 -5.59
N ALA A 197 -8.49 -15.78 -5.73
CA ALA A 197 -7.17 -15.65 -5.11
C ALA A 197 -7.26 -15.64 -3.57
N LEU A 198 -8.20 -14.88 -3.00
CA LEU A 198 -8.48 -14.89 -1.56
C LEU A 198 -8.99 -16.25 -1.08
N SER A 199 -9.83 -16.92 -1.87
CA SER A 199 -10.33 -18.26 -1.58
C SER A 199 -9.20 -19.24 -1.36
N ARG A 200 -8.20 -19.22 -2.25
CA ARG A 200 -7.01 -20.07 -2.16
C ARG A 200 -6.08 -19.66 -1.03
N LEU A 201 -5.86 -18.36 -0.84
CA LEU A 201 -4.97 -17.85 0.22
C LEU A 201 -5.45 -18.23 1.63
N PHE A 202 -6.75 -18.07 1.89
CA PHE A 202 -7.32 -18.29 3.22
C PHE A 202 -7.99 -19.66 3.38
N GLY A 203 -8.04 -20.48 2.33
CA GLY A 203 -8.75 -21.76 2.35
C GLY A 203 -10.27 -21.63 2.50
N ILE A 204 -10.85 -20.48 2.13
CA ILE A 204 -12.29 -20.22 2.24
C ILE A 204 -12.94 -20.51 0.88
N PRO A 205 -13.67 -21.63 0.71
CA PRO A 205 -14.21 -22.02 -0.59
C PRO A 205 -15.30 -21.05 -1.06
N GLY A 206 -15.36 -20.82 -2.37
CA GLY A 206 -16.49 -20.14 -3.01
C GLY A 206 -16.47 -18.61 -2.98
N LEU A 207 -15.38 -17.96 -2.54
CA LEU A 207 -15.25 -16.51 -2.67
C LEU A 207 -15.21 -16.11 -4.16
N LYS A 208 -16.09 -15.18 -4.52
CA LYS A 208 -16.25 -14.64 -5.88
C LYS A 208 -16.30 -13.12 -5.80
N LEU A 209 -16.23 -12.46 -6.95
CA LEU A 209 -16.54 -11.04 -7.04
C LEU A 209 -18.04 -10.83 -6.87
N ASP A 210 -18.45 -10.62 -5.62
CA ASP A 210 -19.80 -10.30 -5.19
C ASP A 210 -19.89 -8.83 -4.74
N THR A 211 -21.05 -8.41 -4.21
CA THR A 211 -21.22 -7.06 -3.69
C THR A 211 -20.22 -6.74 -2.57
N ARG A 212 -19.92 -7.70 -1.69
CA ARG A 212 -18.96 -7.50 -0.59
C ARG A 212 -17.56 -7.18 -1.14
N LEU A 213 -17.04 -8.02 -2.03
CA LEU A 213 -15.69 -7.84 -2.56
C LEU A 213 -15.60 -6.62 -3.49
N THR A 214 -16.64 -6.36 -4.28
CA THR A 214 -16.70 -5.16 -5.15
C THR A 214 -16.69 -3.89 -4.31
N SER A 215 -17.47 -3.84 -3.23
CA SER A 215 -17.50 -2.68 -2.32
C SER A 215 -16.18 -2.50 -1.57
N LEU A 216 -15.55 -3.60 -1.16
CA LEU A 216 -14.23 -3.54 -0.55
C LEU A 216 -13.21 -2.96 -1.52
N LEU A 217 -13.15 -3.47 -2.75
CA LEU A 217 -12.25 -2.97 -3.79
C LEU A 217 -12.53 -1.50 -4.09
N ALA A 218 -13.79 -1.11 -4.25
CA ALA A 218 -14.19 0.26 -4.50
C ALA A 218 -13.69 1.21 -3.39
N PHE A 219 -13.88 0.84 -2.13
CA PHE A 219 -13.40 1.61 -0.99
C PHE A 219 -11.87 1.73 -0.99
N VAL A 220 -11.15 0.60 -1.03
CA VAL A 220 -9.69 0.64 -0.88
C VAL A 220 -8.99 1.31 -2.05
N TYR A 221 -9.47 1.12 -3.29
CA TYR A 221 -8.91 1.82 -4.47
C TYR A 221 -9.16 3.32 -4.38
N THR A 222 -10.41 3.72 -4.10
CA THR A 222 -10.77 5.14 -3.99
C THR A 222 -9.97 5.81 -2.88
N TYR A 223 -9.95 5.20 -1.69
CA TYR A 223 -9.26 5.78 -0.56
C TYR A 223 -7.74 5.81 -0.74
N HIS A 224 -7.14 4.78 -1.35
CA HIS A 224 -5.71 4.79 -1.68
C HIS A 224 -5.34 6.00 -2.56
N TYR A 225 -6.09 6.25 -3.63
CA TYR A 225 -5.86 7.39 -4.52
C TYR A 225 -6.13 8.73 -3.83
N LEU A 226 -7.20 8.85 -3.04
CA LEU A 226 -7.48 10.07 -2.29
C LEU A 226 -6.43 10.35 -1.21
N ASN A 227 -5.97 9.31 -0.52
CA ASN A 227 -4.94 9.40 0.52
C ASN A 227 -3.63 9.97 -0.03
N TRP A 228 -3.28 9.68 -1.28
CA TRP A 228 -2.16 10.32 -1.96
C TRP A 228 -2.35 11.83 -2.09
N PHE A 229 -3.51 12.29 -2.59
CA PHE A 229 -3.77 13.71 -2.78
C PHE A 229 -3.81 14.51 -1.47
N ILE A 230 -4.25 13.89 -0.38
CA ILE A 230 -4.34 14.50 0.96
C ILE A 230 -2.95 14.80 1.54
N LYS A 231 -1.95 13.97 1.22
CA LYS A 231 -0.58 14.12 1.71
C LYS A 231 0.21 15.18 0.94
N ALA A 232 -0.45 16.21 0.42
CA ALA A 232 0.15 17.29 -0.36
C ALA A 232 1.32 17.99 0.36
N ASP A 233 1.29 18.13 1.69
CA ASP A 233 2.40 18.77 2.41
C ASP A 233 3.67 17.91 2.50
N VAL A 234 3.53 16.58 2.42
CA VAL A 234 4.65 15.63 2.47
C VAL A 234 5.13 15.31 1.06
N ILE A 235 4.18 15.15 0.13
CA ILE A 235 4.43 14.72 -1.23
C ILE A 235 4.75 15.92 -2.11
N ARG A 236 4.09 17.06 -1.89
CA ARG A 236 4.27 18.30 -2.64
C ARG A 236 4.00 18.13 -4.13
N TRP A 237 3.01 17.30 -4.48
CA TRP A 237 2.63 17.04 -5.87
C TRP A 237 2.12 18.31 -6.58
N ALA A 238 1.58 19.27 -5.84
CA ALA A 238 1.14 20.56 -6.35
C ALA A 238 2.29 21.58 -6.53
N ASP A 239 3.48 21.31 -5.98
CA ASP A 239 4.64 22.21 -6.01
C ASP A 239 5.61 21.91 -7.18
N ILE A 240 5.25 20.99 -8.07
CA ILE A 240 6.06 20.71 -9.27
C ILE A 240 5.91 21.84 -10.31
N PRO A 241 6.87 22.00 -11.26
CA PRO A 241 6.78 23.03 -12.30
C PRO A 241 5.45 22.96 -13.05
N ARG A 242 4.83 24.12 -13.34
CA ARG A 242 3.50 24.19 -13.99
C ARG A 242 3.43 23.44 -15.33
N SER A 243 4.52 23.43 -16.09
CA SER A 243 4.63 22.65 -17.34
C SER A 243 4.53 21.14 -17.08
N ARG A 244 5.19 20.65 -16.02
CA ARG A 244 5.12 19.25 -15.60
C ARG A 244 3.72 18.90 -15.10
N LEU A 245 3.10 19.77 -14.30
CA LEU A 245 1.72 19.58 -13.83
C LEU A 245 0.72 19.55 -15.00
N ALA A 246 0.88 20.45 -15.98
CA ALA A 246 0.07 20.46 -17.19
C ALA A 246 0.23 19.16 -18.00
N LEU A 247 1.46 18.66 -18.13
CA LEU A 247 1.73 17.37 -18.78
C LEU A 247 1.07 16.21 -18.03
N VAL A 248 1.16 16.17 -16.70
CA VAL A 248 0.50 15.17 -15.85
C VAL A 248 -1.02 15.21 -16.04
N GLY A 249 -1.62 16.40 -16.02
CA GLY A 249 -3.06 16.59 -16.24
C GLY A 249 -3.49 16.15 -17.64
N ALA A 250 -2.74 16.53 -18.68
CA ALA A 250 -3.01 16.15 -20.06
C ALA A 250 -2.86 14.63 -20.28
N ALA A 251 -1.80 14.02 -19.75
CA ALA A 251 -1.58 12.59 -19.84
C ALA A 251 -2.67 11.80 -19.09
N SER A 252 -3.09 12.27 -17.91
CA SER A 252 -4.22 11.71 -17.17
C SER A 252 -5.51 11.75 -17.99
N ALA A 253 -5.85 12.92 -18.53
CA ALA A 253 -7.06 13.10 -19.34
C ALA A 253 -7.03 12.25 -20.62
N ALA A 254 -5.86 12.15 -21.28
CA ALA A 254 -5.68 11.30 -22.45
C ALA A 254 -5.87 9.81 -22.12
N SER A 255 -5.31 9.32 -21.02
CA SER A 255 -5.50 7.94 -20.55
C SER A 255 -6.97 7.63 -20.27
N THR A 256 -7.68 8.55 -19.61
CA THR A 256 -9.13 8.44 -19.39
C THR A 256 -9.90 8.47 -20.71
N ALA A 257 -9.53 9.33 -21.65
CA ALA A 257 -10.17 9.41 -22.97
C ALA A 257 -9.97 8.13 -23.79
N LEU A 258 -8.79 7.49 -23.73
CA LEU A 258 -8.53 6.22 -24.39
C LEU A 258 -9.48 5.11 -23.91
N TYR A 259 -9.79 5.08 -22.61
CA TYR A 259 -10.79 4.16 -22.05
C TYR A 259 -12.18 4.37 -22.63
N PHE A 260 -12.63 5.63 -22.77
CA PHE A 260 -13.94 5.92 -23.35
C PHE A 260 -13.97 5.76 -24.88
N TYR A 261 -12.84 5.94 -25.56
CA TYR A 261 -12.74 5.73 -27.01
C TYR A 261 -12.78 4.25 -27.38
N ASN A 262 -12.00 3.41 -26.68
CA ASN A 262 -12.00 1.96 -26.84
C ASN A 262 -11.82 1.30 -25.48
N TYR A 263 -12.90 0.74 -24.95
CA TYR A 263 -12.92 0.17 -23.62
C TYR A 263 -11.85 -0.91 -23.39
N ALA A 264 -11.71 -1.88 -24.29
CA ALA A 264 -10.76 -2.98 -24.10
C ALA A 264 -9.31 -2.47 -24.16
N PHE A 265 -8.98 -1.66 -25.16
CA PHE A 265 -7.65 -1.09 -25.30
C PHE A 265 -7.31 -0.15 -24.14
N GLY A 266 -8.21 0.77 -23.81
CA GLY A 266 -7.98 1.72 -22.74
C GLY A 266 -7.93 1.07 -21.36
N PHE A 267 -8.69 0.00 -21.11
CA PHE A 267 -8.54 -0.80 -19.88
C PHE A 267 -7.14 -1.43 -19.80
N THR A 268 -6.66 -2.08 -20.87
CA THR A 268 -5.31 -2.65 -20.90
C THR A 268 -4.21 -1.59 -20.77
N PHE A 269 -4.40 -0.41 -21.38
CA PHE A 269 -3.49 0.72 -21.23
C PHE A 269 -3.43 1.21 -19.78
N LEU A 270 -4.58 1.39 -19.13
CA LEU A 270 -4.67 1.76 -17.72
C LEU A 270 -4.08 0.69 -16.81
N LEU A 271 -4.21 -0.59 -17.16
CA LEU A 271 -3.57 -1.69 -16.43
C LEU A 271 -2.04 -1.59 -16.53
N ALA A 272 -1.50 -1.36 -17.73
CA ALA A 272 -0.06 -1.16 -17.91
C ALA A 272 0.45 0.06 -17.14
N LEU A 273 -0.30 1.18 -17.14
CA LEU A 273 0.03 2.38 -16.38
C LEU A 273 -0.02 2.13 -14.86
N SER A 274 -1.05 1.42 -14.39
CA SER A 274 -1.17 1.01 -12.98
C SER A 274 0.01 0.14 -12.56
N LEU A 275 0.35 -0.90 -13.34
CA LEU A 275 1.50 -1.76 -13.07
C LEU A 275 2.81 -0.98 -13.08
N THR A 276 2.95 -0.01 -13.98
CA THR A 276 4.13 0.86 -14.04
C THR A 276 4.30 1.63 -12.75
N HIS A 277 3.23 2.26 -12.27
CA HIS A 277 3.24 2.97 -10.99
C HIS A 277 3.55 2.01 -9.83
N ILE A 278 2.90 0.84 -9.77
CA ILE A 278 3.11 -0.16 -8.71
C ILE A 278 4.58 -0.61 -8.64
N LEU A 279 5.16 -1.01 -9.77
CA LEU A 279 6.54 -1.51 -9.82
C LEU A 279 7.54 -0.41 -9.45
N LEU A 280 7.30 0.84 -9.87
CA LEU A 280 8.14 1.97 -9.52
C LEU A 280 8.05 2.36 -8.03
N GLU A 281 6.96 1.99 -7.35
CA GLU A 281 6.79 2.20 -5.91
C GLU A 281 7.36 1.04 -5.07
N PHE A 282 7.58 -0.15 -5.63
CA PHE A 282 8.15 -1.30 -4.88
C PHE A 282 9.41 -0.98 -4.05
N PRO A 283 10.38 -0.18 -4.53
CA PRO A 283 11.52 0.25 -3.71
C PRO A 283 11.09 1.01 -2.44
N LEU A 284 10.17 1.96 -2.58
CA LEU A 284 9.62 2.73 -1.45
C LEU A 284 8.83 1.82 -0.50
N ASN A 285 7.98 0.96 -1.04
CA ASN A 285 7.20 -0.02 -0.29
C ASN A 285 8.08 -0.92 0.57
N SER A 286 9.18 -1.42 0.00
CA SER A 286 10.16 -2.24 0.72
C SER A 286 10.87 -1.46 1.83
N LEU A 287 11.25 -0.21 1.54
CA LEU A 287 11.86 0.67 2.52
C LEU A 287 10.90 0.98 3.68
N ALA A 288 9.61 1.18 3.39
CA ALA A 288 8.58 1.42 4.39
C ALA A 288 8.38 0.21 5.31
N LEU A 289 8.37 -1.01 4.77
CA LEU A 289 8.32 -2.24 5.58
C LEU A 289 9.53 -2.36 6.50
N ARG A 290 10.74 -2.07 6.00
CA ARG A 290 11.96 -2.06 6.84
C ARG A 290 11.83 -1.06 8.00
N GLN A 291 11.35 0.15 7.69
CA GLN A 291 11.20 1.24 8.67
C GLN A 291 10.13 0.90 9.72
N LEU A 292 9.01 0.30 9.32
CA LEU A 292 7.98 -0.16 10.23
C LEU A 292 8.51 -1.28 11.14
N GLY A 293 9.26 -2.25 10.59
CA GLY A 293 9.89 -3.31 11.38
C GLY A 293 10.88 -2.76 12.43
N ALA A 294 11.68 -1.76 12.06
CA ALA A 294 12.57 -1.08 13.00
C ALA A 294 11.80 -0.35 14.12
N ALA A 295 10.74 0.39 13.77
CA ALA A 295 9.88 1.09 14.72
C ALA A 295 9.22 0.14 15.74
N MET A 296 8.76 -1.02 15.29
CA MET A 296 8.21 -2.06 16.18
C MET A 296 9.29 -2.63 17.10
N GLY A 297 10.51 -2.87 16.60
CA GLY A 297 11.64 -3.34 17.39
C GLY A 297 12.04 -2.37 18.51
N ASP A 298 12.06 -1.07 18.23
CA ASP A 298 12.38 -0.04 19.22
C ASP A 298 11.30 0.08 20.30
N GLY A 299 10.02 -0.03 19.92
CA GLY A 299 8.90 -0.08 20.87
C GLY A 299 8.97 -1.26 21.84
N VAL A 300 9.31 -2.46 21.34
CA VAL A 300 9.49 -3.66 22.17
C VAL A 300 10.66 -3.50 23.14
N ARG A 301 11.78 -2.93 22.69
CA ARG A 301 12.96 -2.65 23.54
C ARG A 301 12.64 -1.62 24.63
N GLY A 302 11.86 -0.58 24.32
CA GLY A 302 11.40 0.40 25.30
C GLY A 302 10.52 -0.20 26.41
N ILE A 303 9.59 -1.09 26.05
CA ILE A 303 8.71 -1.78 27.01
C ILE A 303 9.52 -2.76 27.89
N ALA A 304 10.48 -3.48 27.30
CA ALA A 304 11.39 -4.36 28.05
C ALA A 304 12.26 -3.58 29.05
N GLY A 305 12.77 -2.40 28.65
CA GLY A 305 13.55 -1.50 29.52
C GLY A 305 12.74 -0.89 30.67
N LEU A 306 11.45 -0.56 30.44
CA LEU A 306 10.56 -0.09 31.50
C LEU A 306 10.28 -1.19 32.54
N ARG A 307 10.10 -2.44 32.10
CA ARG A 307 9.90 -3.60 32.99
C ARG A 307 11.12 -3.89 33.86
N THR A 308 12.33 -3.76 33.33
CA THR A 308 13.57 -3.93 34.11
C THR A 308 13.80 -2.77 35.08
N ALA A 309 13.46 -1.53 34.71
CA ALA A 309 13.53 -0.38 35.61
C ALA A 309 12.56 -0.49 36.80
N THR A 310 11.34 -1.02 36.60
CA THR A 310 10.39 -1.30 37.69
C THR A 310 10.77 -2.48 38.58
N ALA A 311 11.71 -3.33 38.14
CA ALA A 311 12.22 -4.46 38.91
C ALA A 311 13.52 -4.14 39.69
N ALA A 312 14.09 -2.94 39.53
CA ALA A 312 15.24 -2.51 40.30
C ALA A 312 14.82 -2.24 41.78
N PRO A 313 15.53 -2.78 42.79
CA PRO A 313 15.24 -2.48 44.18
C PRO A 313 15.39 -0.98 44.42
N ARG A 314 14.37 -0.33 44.99
CA ARG A 314 14.48 1.06 45.47
C ARG A 314 15.70 1.16 46.41
N PRO A 315 16.62 2.11 46.22
CA PRO A 315 17.67 2.33 47.20
C PRO A 315 17.01 2.72 48.53
N ARG A 316 17.29 1.97 49.59
CA ARG A 316 16.90 2.33 50.96
C ARG A 316 17.46 3.72 51.25
N GLY A 317 16.57 4.68 51.49
CA GLY A 317 16.94 6.05 51.83
C GLY A 317 17.90 6.07 53.01
N ALA A 318 19.05 6.72 52.83
CA ALA A 318 19.93 7.07 53.93
C ALA A 318 19.21 8.11 54.80
N SER A 319 19.07 7.79 56.09
CA SER A 319 18.46 8.65 57.10
C SER A 319 19.37 9.86 57.40
N PRO A 320 18.88 11.10 57.38
CA PRO A 320 19.70 12.29 57.63
C PRO A 320 19.80 12.57 59.14
N LYS A 321 20.62 11.82 59.88
CA LYS A 321 21.05 12.17 61.25
C LYS A 321 22.43 11.61 61.58
N ALA A 322 23.49 12.27 61.13
CA ALA A 322 24.83 12.15 61.70
C ALA A 322 25.75 13.27 61.17
N ALA A 323 25.39 14.52 61.45
CA ALA A 323 26.25 15.66 61.16
C ALA A 323 26.13 16.72 62.26
N GLU A 324 26.35 16.31 63.52
CA GLU A 324 26.62 17.27 64.60
C GLU A 324 27.17 16.56 65.83
N ARG A 325 28.50 16.63 66.00
CA ARG A 325 29.23 16.74 67.29
C ARG A 325 30.70 16.38 67.08
N ARG A 326 31.50 17.38 66.72
CA ARG A 326 32.94 17.40 66.97
C ARG A 326 33.37 18.81 67.34
N LYS A 327 33.19 19.16 68.61
CA LYS A 327 34.02 20.14 69.33
C LYS A 327 34.14 19.68 70.79
N GLN A 328 35.37 19.36 71.19
CA GLN A 328 35.87 19.26 72.57
C GLN A 328 36.24 20.67 73.08
N PRO A 329 36.63 20.87 74.35
CA PRO A 329 36.51 20.03 75.54
C PRO A 329 35.41 20.49 76.51
#